data_AF-A0A1G5UYX3-F1
#
_entry.id   AF-A0A1G5UYX3-F1
#
_cell.length_a   1.000
_cell.length_b   1.000
_cell.length_c   1.000
_cell.angle_alpha   90.00
_cell.angle_beta   90.00
_cell.angle_gamma   90.00
#
_symmetry.space_group_name_H-M   'P 1'
#
loop_
_entity.id
_entity.type
_entity.pdbx_description
1 polymer ?
#
loop_
_entity_poly.entity_id
_entity_poly.type
_entity_poly.pdbx_seq_one_letter_code
_entity_poly.pdbx_strand_id
1 'polypeptide(L)'
;MGKIFIDKILLERFVGHPQKVIGIFLNDVQRKESGGISFTLVSGLFMVYSQFLTPLEGIYYLDPPPNVQKMPYSNHMKRFSELITKDIWVLFSS
;
A
#
# COMPACT_ATOMS: atom_id res chain seq x y z
N MET A 1 -5.94 -0.36 6.67
CA MET A 1 -4.59 0.14 6.30
C MET A 1 -3.64 0.30 7.47
N GLY A 2 -3.99 0.88 8.62
CA GLY A 2 -3.01 1.15 9.70
C GLY A 2 -2.22 -0.06 10.24
N LYS A 3 -2.82 -1.26 10.23
CA LYS A 3 -2.18 -2.49 10.73
C LYS A 3 -0.81 -2.77 10.10
N ILE A 4 -0.66 -2.64 8.78
CA ILE A 4 0.61 -2.98 8.09
C ILE A 4 1.79 -2.10 8.55
N PHE A 5 1.51 -0.84 8.89
CA PHE A 5 2.52 0.10 9.41
C PHE A 5 2.97 -0.30 10.80
N ILE A 6 2.02 -0.67 11.66
CA ILE A 6 2.34 -1.16 13.01
C ILE A 6 3.09 -2.48 12.93
N ASP A 7 2.66 -3.40 12.05
CA ASP A 7 3.34 -4.68 11.85
C ASP A 7 4.79 -4.46 11.39
N LYS A 8 5.08 -3.52 10.48
CA LYS A 8 6.45 -3.14 10.09
C LYS A 8 7.26 -2.66 11.29
N ILE A 9 6.74 -1.68 12.04
CA ILE A 9 7.43 -1.11 13.21
C ILE A 9 7.74 -2.18 14.25
N LEU A 10 6.77 -3.08 14.51
CA LEU A 10 6.96 -4.18 15.45
C LEU A 10 8.00 -5.18 14.93
N LEU A 11 7.92 -5.57 13.66
CA LEU A 11 8.86 -6.50 13.05
C LEU A 11 10.30 -5.97 13.12
N GLU A 12 10.52 -4.70 12.75
CA GLU A 12 11.84 -4.05 12.83
C GLU A 12 12.38 -4.01 14.27
N ARG A 13 11.51 -3.76 15.25
CA ARG A 13 11.89 -3.82 16.68
C ARG A 13 12.25 -5.23 17.14
N PHE A 14 11.54 -6.25 16.67
CA PHE A 14 11.81 -7.64 17.06
C PHE A 14 13.09 -8.19 16.44
N VAL A 15 13.34 -7.88 15.16
CA VAL A 15 14.52 -8.38 14.43
C VAL A 15 15.77 -7.52 14.63
N GLY A 16 15.62 -6.30 15.15
CA GLY A 16 16.74 -5.40 15.45
C GLY A 16 17.39 -4.75 14.21
N HIS A 17 16.75 -4.83 13.04
CA HIS A 17 17.22 -4.19 11.82
C HIS A 17 16.05 -3.77 10.91
N PRO A 18 16.26 -2.84 9.96
CA PRO A 18 15.22 -2.41 9.02
C PRO A 18 14.68 -3.56 8.17
N GLN A 19 13.41 -3.52 7.84
CA GLN A 19 12.71 -4.56 7.08
C GLN A 19 11.95 -3.96 5.90
N LYS A 20 12.16 -4.54 4.72
CA LYS A 20 11.40 -4.19 3.52
C LYS A 20 10.01 -4.81 3.61
N VAL A 21 8.96 -3.98 3.60
CA VAL A 21 7.54 -4.40 3.68
C VAL A 21 6.75 -3.79 2.53
N ILE A 22 6.11 -4.66 1.74
CA ILE A 22 5.17 -4.25 0.69
C ILE A 22 3.74 -4.63 1.08
N GLY A 23 2.77 -3.83 0.62
CA GLY A 23 1.35 -4.12 0.75
C GLY A 23 0.75 -4.57 -0.57
N ILE A 24 0.00 -5.66 -0.59
CA ILE A 24 -0.76 -6.13 -1.76
C ILE A 24 -2.25 -6.16 -1.40
N PHE A 25 -3.07 -5.49 -2.19
CA PHE A 25 -4.51 -5.38 -1.98
C PHE A 25 -5.25 -6.00 -3.17
N LEU A 26 -6.10 -6.99 -2.88
CA LEU A 26 -6.82 -7.73 -3.90
C LEU A 26 -7.93 -6.89 -4.53
N ASN A 27 -8.84 -6.39 -3.70
CA ASN A 27 -9.98 -5.57 -4.13
C ASN A 27 -10.19 -4.46 -3.11
N ASP A 28 -10.27 -3.22 -3.57
CA ASP A 28 -10.68 -2.09 -2.73
C ASP A 28 -12.13 -1.69 -3.02
N VAL A 29 -12.99 -2.65 -3.37
CA VAL A 29 -14.39 -2.42 -3.74
C VAL A 29 -15.33 -2.96 -2.66
N GLN A 30 -16.21 -2.08 -2.18
CA GLN A 30 -17.27 -2.39 -1.23
C GLN A 30 -18.63 -2.14 -1.89
N ARG A 31 -19.56 -3.10 -1.81
CA ARG A 31 -20.91 -2.93 -2.36
C ARG A 31 -21.70 -1.96 -1.47
N LYS A 32 -22.41 -1.02 -2.08
CA LYS A 32 -23.37 -0.16 -1.38
C LYS A 32 -24.73 -0.85 -1.31
N GLU A 33 -25.45 -0.67 -0.20
CA GLU A 33 -26.80 -1.23 0.01
C GLU A 33 -27.80 -0.73 -1.05
N SER A 34 -27.64 0.50 -1.53
CA SER A 34 -28.51 1.13 -2.52
C SER A 34 -28.19 0.79 -3.99
N GLY A 35 -27.31 -0.19 -4.23
CA GLY A 35 -26.76 -0.47 -5.55
C GLY A 35 -25.61 0.48 -5.90
N GLY A 36 -24.48 -0.10 -6.30
CA GLY A 36 -23.27 0.64 -6.65
C GLY A 36 -22.03 0.14 -5.93
N ILE A 37 -20.89 0.69 -6.35
CA ILE A 37 -19.56 0.33 -5.86
C ILE A 37 -19.01 1.52 -5.07
N SER A 38 -18.54 1.26 -3.85
CA SER A 38 -17.75 2.16 -3.01
C SER A 38 -16.31 1.67 -2.95
N PHE A 39 -15.41 2.52 -2.47
CA PHE A 39 -14.01 2.17 -2.27
C PHE A 39 -13.62 2.30 -0.80
N THR A 40 -12.79 1.39 -0.30
CA THR A 40 -12.36 1.37 1.12
C THR A 40 -11.05 2.13 1.36
N LEU A 41 -10.38 2.61 0.30
CA LEU A 41 -9.14 3.36 0.42
C LEU A 41 -9.37 4.73 1.06
N VAL A 42 -8.92 4.85 2.31
CA VAL A 42 -8.77 6.13 3.01
C VAL A 42 -7.40 6.71 2.69
N SER A 43 -7.26 7.29 1.50
CA SER A 43 -5.97 7.75 0.94
C SER A 43 -5.29 8.83 1.79
N GLY A 44 -6.06 9.73 2.42
CA GLY A 44 -5.52 10.74 3.35
C GLY A 44 -4.86 10.12 4.59
N LEU A 45 -5.54 9.14 5.21
CA LEU A 45 -4.99 8.44 6.38
C LEU A 45 -3.73 7.65 6.03
N PHE A 46 -3.70 7.04 4.85
CA PHE A 46 -2.50 6.40 4.34
C PHE A 46 -1.30 7.35 4.24
N MET A 47 -1.49 8.56 3.70
CA MET A 47 -0.40 9.54 3.60
C MET A 47 0.12 9.96 4.97
N VAL A 48 -0.77 10.17 5.94
CA VAL A 48 -0.38 10.46 7.33
C VAL A 48 0.49 9.34 7.89
N TYR A 49 0.10 8.07 7.69
CA TYR A 49 0.91 6.95 8.16
C TYR A 49 2.25 6.84 7.45
N SER A 50 2.28 7.03 6.13
CA SER A 50 3.52 6.97 5.35
C SER A 50 4.49 8.10 5.70
N GLN A 51 4.00 9.28 6.06
CA GLN A 51 4.83 10.43 6.41
C GLN A 51 5.27 10.43 7.88
N PHE A 52 4.38 10.07 8.81
CA PHE A 52 4.61 10.26 10.24
C PHE A 52 4.90 8.97 11.02
N LEU A 53 4.59 7.78 10.50
CA LEU A 53 4.86 6.51 11.18
C LEU A 53 6.07 5.79 10.57
N THR A 54 5.92 5.30 9.35
CA THR A 54 6.99 4.61 8.62
C THR A 54 6.62 4.50 7.14
N PRO A 55 7.54 4.76 6.20
CA PRO A 55 7.28 4.52 4.79
C PRO A 55 7.23 3.02 4.51
N LEU A 56 6.38 2.62 3.56
CA LEU A 56 6.39 1.27 2.98
C LEU A 56 7.14 1.32 1.65
N GLU A 57 7.71 0.19 1.27
CA GLU A 57 8.51 0.03 0.05
C GLU A 57 7.64 0.07 -1.21
N GLY A 58 6.36 -0.27 -1.08
CA GLY A 58 5.38 -0.14 -2.14
C GLY A 58 4.03 -0.68 -1.75
N ILE A 59 2.98 -0.12 -2.35
CA ILE A 59 1.62 -0.66 -2.28
C ILE A 59 1.13 -0.99 -3.67
N TYR A 60 0.55 -2.18 -3.79
CA TYR A 60 0.11 -2.73 -5.06
C TYR A 60 -1.34 -3.16 -5.01
N TYR A 61 -2.11 -2.71 -5.99
CA TYR A 61 -3.52 -3.07 -6.14
C TYR A 61 -3.71 -3.97 -7.36
N LEU A 62 -4.49 -5.05 -7.21
CA LEU A 62 -4.98 -5.82 -8.35
C LEU A 62 -6.12 -5.05 -9.04
N ASP A 63 -7.07 -4.52 -8.26
CA ASP A 63 -8.14 -3.62 -8.73
C ASP A 63 -8.03 -2.25 -8.01
N PRO A 64 -7.26 -1.29 -8.56
CA PRO A 64 -7.04 0.00 -7.92
C PRO A 64 -8.28 0.91 -8.00
N PRO A 65 -8.67 1.57 -6.90
CA PRO A 65 -9.69 2.61 -6.96
C PRO A 65 -9.19 3.82 -7.78
N PRO A 66 -10.09 4.64 -8.35
CA PRO A 66 -9.71 5.79 -9.20
C PRO A 66 -8.77 6.79 -8.52
N ASN A 67 -8.79 6.87 -7.19
CA ASN A 67 -7.97 7.81 -6.42
C ASN A 67 -6.49 7.42 -6.35
N VAL A 68 -6.12 6.15 -6.59
CA VAL A 68 -4.71 5.69 -6.59
C VAL A 68 -3.87 6.43 -7.64
N GLN A 69 -4.47 6.77 -8.78
CA GLN A 69 -3.76 7.40 -9.90
C GLN A 69 -3.57 8.92 -9.72
N LYS A 70 -4.13 9.52 -8.66
CA LYS A 70 -4.01 10.96 -8.41
C LYS A 70 -2.78 11.26 -7.57
N MET A 71 -2.08 12.35 -7.87
CA MET A 71 -1.04 12.87 -6.96
C MET A 71 -1.68 13.35 -5.64
N PRO A 72 -1.03 13.13 -4.49
CA PRO A 72 0.31 12.55 -4.31
C PRO A 72 0.33 11.00 -4.20
N TYR A 73 -0.83 10.34 -4.23
CA TYR A 73 -0.97 8.90 -3.94
C TYR A 73 -0.29 8.01 -4.99
N SER A 74 -0.25 8.44 -6.25
CA SER A 74 0.39 7.73 -7.35
C SER A 74 1.89 7.47 -7.15
N ASN A 75 2.55 8.21 -6.25
CA ASN A 75 3.96 7.99 -5.93
C ASN A 75 4.18 6.78 -5.00
N HIS A 76 3.15 6.36 -4.27
CA HIS A 76 3.21 5.31 -3.26
C HIS A 76 2.40 4.07 -3.63
N MET A 77 1.41 4.23 -4.52
CA MET A 77 0.45 3.20 -4.88
C MET A 77 0.53 2.90 -6.38
N LYS A 78 0.74 1.62 -6.71
CA LYS A 78 0.95 1.12 -8.06
C LYS A 78 0.02 -0.05 -8.36
N ARG A 79 -0.02 -0.47 -9.62
CA ARG A 79 -0.70 -1.72 -10.02
C ARG A 79 0.16 -2.92 -9.65
N PHE A 80 -0.48 -4.05 -9.33
CA PHE A 80 0.22 -5.32 -9.08
C PHE A 80 1.09 -5.77 -10.26
N SER A 81 0.72 -5.42 -11.49
CA SER A 81 1.55 -5.66 -12.67
C SER A 81 2.93 -5.01 -12.57
N GLU A 82 3.04 -3.84 -11.93
CA GLU A 82 4.34 -3.16 -11.76
C GLU A 82 5.23 -3.87 -10.74
N LEU A 83 4.63 -4.47 -9.70
CA LEU A 83 5.37 -5.30 -8.75
C LEU A 83 6.08 -6.44 -9.47
N ILE A 84 5.34 -7.27 -10.21
CA ILE A 84 5.87 -8.50 -10.81
C ILE A 84 6.82 -8.24 -11.98
N THR A 85 6.65 -7.11 -12.70
CA THR A 85 7.46 -6.81 -13.89
C THR A 85 8.70 -5.97 -13.59
N LYS A 86 8.67 -5.13 -12.55
CA LYS A 86 9.74 -4.15 -12.30
C LYS A 86 10.20 -4.16 -10.84
N ASP A 87 9.30 -3.82 -9.92
CA ASP A 87 9.71 -3.45 -8.56
C ASP A 87 10.26 -4.66 -7.78
N ILE A 88 9.75 -5.88 -8.01
CA ILE A 88 10.24 -7.08 -7.31
C ILE A 88 11.72 -7.35 -7.60
N TRP A 89 12.15 -7.13 -8.84
CA TRP A 89 13.54 -7.33 -9.24
C TRP A 89 14.47 -6.29 -8.63
N VAL A 90 14.00 -5.05 -8.48
CA VAL A 90 14.73 -3.97 -7.79
C VAL A 90 14.81 -4.24 -6.28
N LEU A 91 13.75 -4.77 -5.68
CA LEU A 91 13.71 -5.07 -4.25
C LEU A 91 14.71 -6.15 -3.84
N PHE A 92 14.93 -7.16 -4.70
CA PHE A 92 15.88 -8.26 -4.48
C PHE A 92 17.28 -8.01 -5.01
N SER A 93 17.51 -6.97 -5.81
CA SER A 93 18.84 -6.64 -6.33
C SER A 93 19.70 -5.83 -5.35
N SER A 94 19.26 -5.64 -4.10
CA SER A 94 19.99 -4.91 -3.05
C SER A 94 20.55 -5.85 -1.99
#